data_AF-A0A022L0R0-F1
#
_entry.id   AF-A0A022L0R0-F1
#
_cell.length_a   1.000
_cell.length_b   1.000
_cell.length_c   1.000
_cell.angle_alpha   90.00
_cell.angle_beta   90.00
_cell.angle_gamma   90.00
#
_symmetry.space_group_name_H-M   'P 1'
#
loop_
_entity.id
_entity.type
_entity.pdbx_description
1 polymer ?
#
loop_
_entity_poly.entity_id
_entity_poly.type
_entity_poly.pdbx_seq_one_letter_code
_entity_poly.pdbx_strand_id
1 'polypeptide(L)'
;MTSDPRALRDYADALRRAADRVTLLRLRVSNAVLEVTRSDDEAARRTAEDVHERWTTEEYTRLGRIATGLRTSARQLEEQATSLERTSGRRMGGYGGAGFLGRGDEARYHVLDVARFVGTQHGASIGGDPLVPQAGRLETSGGFLPHPSDTLGAPTPDYEDEAD
;
A
#
# COMPACT_ATOMS: atom_id res chain seq x y z
N MET A 1 2.57 22.18 -3.97
CA MET A 1 1.74 21.18 -4.68
C MET A 1 2.02 19.83 -4.05
N THR A 2 1.11 19.30 -3.24
CA THR A 2 1.24 17.96 -2.64
C THR A 2 0.54 16.97 -3.55
N SER A 3 1.28 16.03 -4.15
CA SER A 3 0.70 14.99 -5.00
C SER A 3 -0.23 14.07 -4.18
N ASP A 4 -1.42 13.77 -4.68
CA ASP A 4 -2.37 12.86 -4.04
C ASP A 4 -1.79 11.43 -3.99
N PRO A 5 -1.72 10.77 -2.81
CA PRO A 5 -1.28 9.38 -2.68
C PRO A 5 -2.03 8.40 -3.59
N ARG A 6 -3.30 8.66 -3.92
CA ARG A 6 -4.06 7.81 -4.87
C ARG A 6 -3.48 7.90 -6.27
N ALA A 7 -3.29 9.11 -6.77
CA ALA A 7 -2.71 9.34 -8.08
C ALA A 7 -1.33 8.69 -8.21
N LEU A 8 -0.48 8.78 -7.17
CA LEU A 8 0.83 8.11 -7.16
C LEU A 8 0.73 6.59 -7.32
N ARG A 9 -0.28 5.96 -6.72
CA ARG A 9 -0.51 4.51 -6.89
C ARG A 9 -1.05 4.16 -8.25
N ASP A 10 -1.98 4.95 -8.79
CA ASP A 10 -2.49 4.75 -10.14
C ASP A 10 -1.35 4.81 -11.17
N TYR A 11 -0.42 5.74 -10.99
CA TYR A 11 0.80 5.81 -11.78
C TYR A 11 1.72 4.60 -11.57
N ALA A 12 1.92 4.15 -10.33
CA ALA A 12 2.72 2.95 -10.06
C ALA A 12 2.13 1.70 -10.76
N ASP A 13 0.82 1.53 -10.75
CA ASP A 13 0.13 0.43 -11.42
C ASP A 13 0.16 0.55 -12.95
N ALA A 14 0.12 1.77 -13.48
CA ALA A 14 0.35 2.00 -14.91
C ALA A 14 1.78 1.60 -15.32
N LEU A 15 2.79 1.94 -14.52
CA LEU A 15 4.19 1.58 -14.77
C LEU A 15 4.43 0.08 -14.70
N ARG A 16 3.80 -0.63 -13.76
CA ARG A 16 3.84 -2.11 -13.69
C ARG A 16 3.26 -2.75 -14.95
N ARG A 17 2.07 -2.33 -15.34
CA ARG A 17 1.42 -2.82 -16.57
C ARG A 17 2.27 -2.53 -17.81
N ALA A 18 2.93 -1.38 -17.87
CA ALA A 18 3.87 -1.06 -18.94
C ALA A 18 5.09 -2.01 -18.92
N ALA A 19 5.68 -2.26 -17.75
CA ALA A 19 6.82 -3.19 -17.60
C ALA A 19 6.47 -4.61 -18.04
N ASP A 20 5.26 -5.08 -17.73
CA ASP A 20 4.78 -6.41 -18.11
C ASP A 20 4.55 -6.49 -19.63
N ARG A 21 3.97 -5.46 -20.24
CA ARG A 21 3.82 -5.38 -21.70
C ARG A 21 5.17 -5.40 -22.42
N VAL A 22 6.17 -4.66 -21.92
CA VAL A 22 7.53 -4.68 -22.47
C VAL A 22 8.16 -6.07 -22.34
N THR A 23 7.92 -6.73 -21.20
CA THR A 23 8.42 -8.10 -20.95
C THR A 23 7.79 -9.10 -21.93
N LEU A 24 6.48 -9.02 -22.14
CA LEU A 24 5.76 -9.85 -23.11
C LEU A 24 6.18 -9.57 -24.55
N LEU A 25 6.37 -8.30 -24.92
CA LEU A 25 6.88 -7.91 -26.24
C LEU A 25 8.25 -8.54 -26.48
N ARG A 26 9.15 -8.46 -25.49
CA ARG A 26 10.48 -9.07 -25.56
C ARG A 26 10.41 -10.58 -25.81
N LEU A 27 9.55 -11.30 -25.09
CA LEU A 27 9.37 -12.74 -25.32
C LEU A 27 8.79 -13.03 -26.71
N ARG A 28 7.82 -12.23 -27.16
CA ARG A 28 7.17 -12.41 -28.46
C ARG A 28 8.16 -12.22 -29.62
N VAL A 29 8.99 -11.19 -29.54
CA VAL A 29 10.03 -10.93 -30.55
C VAL A 29 11.06 -12.06 -30.53
N SER A 30 11.55 -12.48 -29.36
CA SER A 30 12.46 -13.62 -29.25
C SER A 30 11.90 -14.88 -29.91
N ASN A 31 10.63 -15.19 -29.65
CA ASN A 31 9.98 -16.37 -30.23
C ASN A 31 9.83 -16.24 -31.75
N ALA A 32 9.41 -15.07 -32.25
CA ALA A 32 9.27 -14.83 -33.68
C ALA A 32 10.63 -14.96 -34.41
N VAL A 33 11.70 -14.40 -33.84
CA VAL A 33 13.04 -14.55 -34.41
C VAL A 33 13.47 -16.02 -34.45
N LEU A 34 13.25 -16.77 -33.36
CA LEU A 34 13.57 -18.20 -33.29
C LEU A 34 12.73 -19.07 -34.24
N GLU A 35 11.52 -18.64 -34.58
CA GLU A 35 10.67 -19.32 -35.54
C GLU A 35 11.22 -19.16 -36.96
N VAL A 36 11.61 -17.94 -37.34
CA VAL A 36 12.13 -17.66 -38.69
C VAL A 36 13.52 -18.27 -38.91
N THR A 37 14.36 -18.39 -37.88
CA THR A 37 15.66 -19.10 -38.01
C THR A 37 15.51 -20.59 -38.29
N ARG A 38 14.32 -21.17 -38.12
CA ARG A 38 14.00 -22.57 -38.47
C ARG A 38 13.36 -22.72 -39.85
N SER A 39 13.26 -21.64 -40.62
CA SER A 39 12.68 -21.67 -41.97
C SER A 39 13.52 -22.49 -42.94
N ASP A 40 12.83 -23.24 -43.81
CA ASP A 40 13.45 -23.98 -44.92
C ASP A 40 14.01 -23.02 -46.00
N ASP A 41 13.51 -21.79 -46.08
CA ASP A 41 14.04 -20.75 -46.96
C ASP A 41 15.37 -20.21 -46.44
N GLU A 42 16.43 -20.42 -47.21
CA GLU A 42 17.79 -20.02 -46.86
C GLU A 42 17.96 -18.49 -46.81
N ALA A 43 17.26 -17.73 -47.65
CA ALA A 43 17.33 -16.27 -47.62
C ALA A 43 16.66 -15.71 -46.36
N ALA A 44 15.52 -16.27 -45.98
CA ALA A 44 14.82 -15.95 -44.73
C ALA A 44 15.68 -16.31 -43.51
N ARG A 45 16.36 -17.46 -43.53
CA ARG A 45 17.22 -17.92 -42.43
C ARG A 45 18.40 -16.99 -42.18
N ARG A 46 19.15 -16.62 -43.23
CA ARG A 46 20.27 -15.66 -43.10
C ARG A 46 19.81 -14.32 -42.55
N THR A 47 18.69 -13.80 -43.06
CA THR A 47 18.10 -12.55 -42.56
C THR A 47 17.72 -12.67 -41.08
N ALA A 48 17.19 -13.82 -40.65
CA ALA A 48 16.82 -14.06 -39.27
C ALA A 48 18.04 -14.22 -38.35
N GLU A 49 19.15 -14.75 -38.83
CA GLU A 49 20.42 -14.81 -38.10
C GLU A 49 20.97 -13.41 -37.83
N ASP A 50 21.01 -12.53 -38.83
CA ASP A 50 21.41 -11.12 -38.67
C ASP A 50 20.52 -10.39 -37.65
N VAL A 51 19.20 -10.61 -37.75
CA VAL A 51 18.23 -10.04 -36.79
C VAL A 51 18.42 -10.64 -35.40
N HIS A 52 18.70 -11.93 -35.28
CA HIS A 52 18.95 -12.60 -34.00
C HIS A 52 20.20 -12.08 -33.30
N GLU A 53 21.28 -11.86 -34.04
CA GLU A 53 22.51 -11.28 -33.52
C GLU A 53 22.26 -9.87 -32.97
N ARG A 54 21.60 -9.00 -33.75
CA ARG A 54 21.25 -7.64 -33.31
C ARG A 54 20.31 -7.66 -32.10
N TRP A 55 19.31 -8.54 -32.14
CA TRP A 55 18.33 -8.70 -31.06
C TRP A 55 19.00 -9.10 -29.74
N THR A 56 19.88 -10.11 -29.78
CA THR A 56 20.53 -10.64 -28.58
C THR A 56 21.60 -9.71 -28.01
N THR A 57 22.36 -9.04 -28.88
CA THR A 57 23.47 -8.16 -28.48
C THR A 57 22.99 -6.88 -27.82
N GLU A 58 21.93 -6.26 -28.35
CA GLU A 58 21.55 -4.90 -27.95
C GLU A 58 20.11 -4.82 -27.41
N GLU A 59 19.13 -5.16 -28.23
CA GLU A 59 17.73 -4.80 -27.98
C GLU A 59 17.09 -5.63 -26.86
N TYR A 60 17.42 -6.91 -26.75
CA TYR A 60 16.93 -7.78 -25.68
C TYR A 60 17.32 -7.24 -24.31
N THR A 61 18.58 -6.84 -24.15
CA THR A 61 19.10 -6.28 -22.89
C THR A 61 18.56 -4.87 -22.64
N ARG A 62 18.42 -4.05 -23.68
CA ARG A 62 17.86 -2.69 -23.59
C ARG A 62 16.41 -2.70 -23.09
N LEU A 63 15.56 -3.55 -23.67
CA LEU A 63 14.16 -3.69 -23.23
C LEU A 63 14.06 -4.25 -21.82
N GLY A 64 14.96 -5.17 -21.45
CA GLY A 64 15.09 -5.65 -20.06
C GLY A 64 15.37 -4.52 -19.07
N ARG A 65 16.33 -3.64 -19.39
CA ARG A 65 16.65 -2.46 -18.56
C ARG A 65 15.46 -1.50 -18.43
N ILE A 66 14.72 -1.26 -19.51
CA ILE A 66 13.51 -0.43 -19.48
C ILE A 66 12.46 -1.03 -18.53
N ALA A 67 12.16 -2.33 -18.67
CA ALA A 67 11.18 -3.00 -17.81
C ALA A 67 11.60 -2.96 -16.33
N THR A 68 12.89 -3.14 -16.03
CA THR A 68 13.42 -2.97 -14.66
C THR A 68 13.27 -1.54 -14.17
N GLY A 69 13.62 -0.54 -14.99
CA GLY A 69 13.46 0.88 -14.65
C GLY A 69 12.01 1.23 -14.30
N LEU A 70 11.04 0.77 -15.11
CA LEU A 70 9.61 0.97 -14.86
C LEU A 70 9.17 0.36 -13.51
N ARG A 71 9.64 -0.86 -13.17
CA ARG A 71 9.35 -1.50 -11.88
C ARG A 71 9.97 -0.75 -10.70
N THR A 72 11.20 -0.26 -10.86
CA THR A 72 11.86 0.56 -9.84
C THR A 72 11.11 1.87 -9.61
N SER A 73 10.72 2.58 -10.67
CA SER A 73 9.92 3.80 -10.56
C SER A 73 8.56 3.55 -9.91
N ALA A 74 7.88 2.44 -10.25
CA ALA A 74 6.63 2.06 -9.60
C ALA A 74 6.81 1.88 -8.08
N ARG A 75 7.86 1.18 -7.66
CA ARG A 75 8.18 0.98 -6.24
C ARG A 75 8.45 2.31 -5.53
N GLN A 76 9.22 3.21 -6.15
CA GLN A 76 9.50 4.53 -5.58
C GLN A 76 8.22 5.36 -5.38
N LEU A 77 7.29 5.33 -6.34
CA LEU A 77 6.00 6.01 -6.23
C LEU A 77 5.15 5.45 -5.08
N GLU A 78 5.17 4.14 -4.86
CA GLU A 78 4.47 3.54 -3.72
C GLU A 78 5.07 3.91 -2.37
N GLU A 79 6.41 3.93 -2.27
CA GLU A 79 7.12 4.37 -1.08
C GLU A 79 6.79 5.84 -0.77
N GLN A 80 6.73 6.69 -1.79
CA GLN A 80 6.30 8.09 -1.66
C GLN A 80 4.82 8.22 -1.24
N ALA A 81 3.91 7.48 -1.87
CA ALA A 81 2.49 7.47 -1.50
C ALA A 81 2.31 7.04 -0.03
N THR A 82 3.03 6.00 0.39
CA THR A 82 3.04 5.49 1.76
C THR A 82 3.56 6.54 2.75
N SER A 83 4.61 7.27 2.40
CA SER A 83 5.15 8.36 3.22
C SER A 83 4.15 9.51 3.38
N LEU A 84 3.48 9.90 2.29
CA LEU A 84 2.47 10.96 2.27
C LEU A 84 1.22 10.60 3.08
N GLU A 85 0.79 9.34 3.09
CA GLU A 85 -0.34 8.90 3.91
C GLU A 85 -0.03 8.88 5.40
N ARG A 86 1.20 8.51 5.77
CA ARG A 86 1.66 8.54 7.16
C ARG A 86 1.74 9.98 7.68
N THR A 87 2.35 10.86 6.91
CA THR A 87 2.51 12.27 7.28
C THR A 87 1.19 13.04 7.32
N SER A 88 0.21 12.68 6.48
CA SER A 88 -1.12 13.31 6.49
C SER A 88 -2.11 12.71 7.49
N GLY A 89 -1.70 11.75 8.34
CA GLY A 89 -2.59 11.08 9.30
C GLY A 89 -3.70 10.23 8.67
N ARG A 90 -3.74 10.11 7.33
CA ARG A 90 -4.71 9.30 6.58
C ARG A 90 -4.43 7.81 6.67
N ARG A 91 -3.27 7.42 7.20
CA ARG A 91 -2.95 6.05 7.59
C ARG A 91 -3.00 5.92 9.11
N MET A 92 -4.16 5.55 9.63
CA MET A 92 -4.34 5.14 11.03
C MET A 92 -3.94 3.67 11.17
N GLY A 93 -2.92 3.38 11.99
CA GLY A 93 -2.42 2.02 12.22
C GLY A 93 -1.36 1.59 11.19
N GLY A 94 -0.08 1.60 11.60
CA GLY A 94 1.02 1.17 10.74
C GLY A 94 2.42 1.46 11.25
N TYR A 95 2.61 1.52 12.58
CA TYR A 95 3.95 1.30 13.14
C TYR A 95 4.34 -0.15 12.86
N GLY A 96 5.61 -0.39 12.52
CA GLY A 96 6.09 -1.74 12.21
C GLY A 96 5.91 -2.67 13.40
N GLY A 97 4.80 -3.43 13.42
CA GLY A 97 4.40 -4.29 14.54
C GLY A 97 2.90 -4.28 14.86
N ALA A 98 2.16 -3.22 14.49
CA ALA A 98 0.71 -3.18 14.69
C ALA A 98 -0.03 -3.74 13.45
N GLY A 99 -0.93 -4.70 13.68
CA GLY A 99 -1.76 -5.31 12.64
C GLY A 99 -2.48 -4.29 11.75
N PHE A 100 -2.56 -4.60 10.47
CA PHE A 100 -3.00 -3.72 9.39
C PHE A 100 -4.53 -3.48 9.44
N LEU A 101 -4.96 -2.24 9.70
CA LEU A 101 -6.38 -1.81 9.68
C LEU A 101 -6.89 -1.37 8.29
N GLY A 102 -6.12 -1.60 7.22
CA GLY A 102 -6.52 -1.23 5.86
C GLY A 102 -5.94 0.11 5.37
N ARG A 103 -6.31 0.51 4.14
CA ARG A 103 -5.76 1.66 3.41
C ARG A 103 -6.71 2.85 3.41
N GLY A 104 -6.22 4.07 3.64
CA GLY A 104 -6.96 5.33 3.36
C GLY A 104 -8.46 5.32 3.73
N ASP A 105 -9.34 5.56 2.75
CA ASP A 105 -10.79 5.56 2.95
C ASP A 105 -11.36 4.18 3.36
N GLU A 106 -10.77 3.06 2.92
CA GLU A 106 -11.16 1.71 3.41
C GLU A 106 -10.89 1.58 4.91
N ALA A 107 -9.80 2.14 5.42
CA ALA A 107 -9.54 2.19 6.87
C ALA A 107 -10.58 3.07 7.59
N ARG A 108 -10.96 4.21 7.00
CA ARG A 108 -12.04 5.06 7.54
C ARG A 108 -13.39 4.33 7.52
N TYR A 109 -13.72 3.62 6.45
CA TYR A 109 -14.93 2.81 6.38
C TYR A 109 -14.89 1.68 7.40
N HIS A 110 -13.79 0.95 7.54
CA HIS A 110 -13.67 -0.09 8.57
C HIS A 110 -13.75 0.47 9.99
N VAL A 111 -13.15 1.61 10.27
CA VAL A 111 -13.28 2.27 11.58
C VAL A 111 -14.72 2.72 11.82
N LEU A 112 -15.40 3.28 10.81
CA LEU A 112 -16.80 3.66 10.93
C LEU A 112 -17.73 2.44 11.06
N ASP A 113 -17.42 1.35 10.38
CA ASP A 113 -18.20 0.11 10.41
C ASP A 113 -18.00 -0.63 11.74
N VAL A 114 -16.77 -0.67 12.26
CA VAL A 114 -16.48 -1.13 13.63
C VAL A 114 -17.12 -0.21 14.67
N ALA A 115 -17.05 1.12 14.51
CA ALA A 115 -17.71 2.05 15.42
C ALA A 115 -19.24 1.89 15.40
N ARG A 116 -19.82 1.59 14.22
CA ARG A 116 -21.25 1.30 14.06
C ARG A 116 -21.63 -0.03 14.67
N PHE A 117 -20.80 -1.06 14.51
CA PHE A 117 -20.97 -2.39 15.10
C PHE A 117 -20.85 -2.35 16.62
N VAL A 118 -19.86 -1.64 17.17
CA VAL A 118 -19.67 -1.45 18.62
C VAL A 118 -20.76 -0.55 19.22
N GLY A 119 -21.29 0.41 18.43
CA GLY A 119 -22.43 1.26 18.81
C GLY A 119 -23.78 0.54 18.84
N THR A 120 -23.89 -0.64 18.24
CA THR A 120 -25.10 -1.47 18.28
C THR A 120 -24.85 -2.77 19.03
N GLN A 121 -25.24 -2.76 20.31
CA GLN A 121 -25.64 -3.92 21.11
C GLN A 121 -24.58 -4.90 21.63
N HIS A 122 -23.30 -4.85 21.23
CA HIS A 122 -22.23 -5.63 21.86
C HIS A 122 -20.97 -4.80 22.03
N GLY A 123 -20.89 -4.04 23.13
CA GLY A 123 -19.65 -3.42 23.57
C GLY A 123 -18.56 -4.47 23.72
N ALA A 124 -17.55 -4.42 22.86
CA ALA A 124 -16.42 -5.33 22.89
C ALA A 124 -15.64 -5.11 24.20
N SER A 125 -15.79 -6.05 25.13
CA SER A 125 -14.95 -6.17 26.31
C SER A 125 -13.54 -6.61 25.88
N ILE A 126 -12.63 -5.65 25.71
CA ILE A 126 -11.21 -5.97 25.82
C ILE A 126 -10.94 -6.09 27.32
N GLY A 127 -11.04 -7.32 27.84
CA GLY A 127 -10.81 -7.64 29.24
C GLY A 127 -12.09 -7.70 30.07
N GLY A 128 -12.85 -8.79 29.91
CA GLY A 128 -13.43 -9.50 31.04
C GLY A 128 -14.44 -8.83 32.00
N ASP A 129 -14.98 -7.64 31.72
CA ASP A 129 -16.11 -7.10 32.50
C ASP A 129 -17.13 -6.36 31.61
N PRO A 130 -18.44 -6.65 31.72
CA PRO A 130 -19.46 -5.96 30.94
C PRO A 130 -19.66 -4.54 31.47
N LEU A 131 -19.45 -3.54 30.60
CA LEU A 131 -19.84 -2.15 30.84
C LEU A 131 -21.37 -2.04 30.79
N VAL A 132 -22.03 -2.34 31.91
CA VAL A 132 -23.45 -2.05 32.07
C VAL A 132 -23.59 -0.52 32.21
N PRO A 133 -24.43 0.15 31.38
CA PRO A 133 -24.70 1.57 31.60
C PRO A 133 -25.42 1.71 32.94
N GLN A 134 -24.76 2.30 33.94
CA GLN A 134 -25.45 2.68 35.18
C GLN A 134 -26.39 3.85 34.86
N ALA A 135 -27.63 3.53 34.49
CA ALA A 135 -28.72 4.48 34.28
C ALA A 135 -29.24 5.12 35.60
N GLY A 136 -28.37 5.34 36.59
CA GLY A 136 -28.76 5.78 37.93
C GLY A 136 -27.81 6.71 38.65
N ARG A 137 -26.75 7.22 38.00
CA ARG A 137 -25.75 8.08 38.66
C ARG A 137 -25.53 9.44 38.01
N LEU A 138 -26.59 9.96 37.38
CA LEU A 138 -26.57 11.21 36.63
C LEU A 138 -27.01 12.45 37.43
N GLU A 139 -27.02 12.39 38.77
CA GLU A 139 -27.52 13.52 39.57
C GLU A 139 -26.49 14.20 40.49
N THR A 140 -25.22 13.76 40.58
CA THR A 140 -24.33 14.30 41.63
C THR A 140 -22.87 14.56 41.26
N SER A 141 -22.51 14.72 39.98
CA SER A 141 -21.24 15.36 39.62
C SER A 141 -21.32 15.96 38.22
N GLY A 142 -21.02 17.26 38.11
CA GLY A 142 -21.12 18.06 36.89
C GLY A 142 -20.46 17.39 35.68
N GLY A 143 -21.15 17.47 34.54
CA GLY A 143 -20.89 16.69 33.35
C GLY A 143 -19.45 16.76 32.84
N PHE A 144 -18.76 15.64 32.93
CA PHE A 144 -17.66 15.29 32.04
C PHE A 144 -17.83 13.82 31.65
N LEU A 145 -17.76 13.55 30.35
CA LEU A 145 -17.71 12.17 29.84
C LEU A 145 -16.41 11.53 30.37
N PRO A 146 -16.43 10.28 30.87
CA PRO A 146 -15.25 9.65 31.43
C PRO A 146 -14.19 9.47 30.34
N HIS A 147 -12.98 9.92 30.63
CA HIS A 147 -11.85 9.78 29.72
C HIS A 147 -11.31 8.34 29.84
N PRO A 148 -10.88 7.68 28.75
CA PRO A 148 -10.41 6.28 28.79
C PRO A 148 -9.19 6.02 29.70
N SER A 149 -8.57 7.06 30.28
CA SER A 149 -7.56 6.94 31.33
C SER A 149 -8.14 6.51 32.68
N ASP A 150 -9.42 6.77 32.94
CA ASP A 150 -10.03 6.57 34.26
C ASP A 150 -10.23 5.07 34.59
N THR A 151 -10.14 4.20 33.58
CA THR A 151 -10.23 2.75 33.70
C THR A 151 -8.87 2.04 33.83
N LEU A 152 -7.76 2.76 33.70
CA LEU A 152 -6.43 2.19 33.88
C LEU A 152 -5.93 2.58 35.27
N GLY A 153 -6.09 1.68 36.24
CA GLY A 153 -5.66 1.85 37.64
C GLY A 153 -4.14 1.94 37.86
N ALA A 154 -3.40 2.59 36.95
CA ALA A 154 -2.02 3.02 37.15
C ALA A 154 -2.02 4.54 37.35
N PRO A 155 -1.45 5.07 38.45
CA PRO A 155 -1.30 6.51 38.61
C PRO A 155 -0.51 7.05 37.42
N THR A 156 -1.07 8.05 36.75
CA THR A 156 -0.35 8.82 35.73
C THR A 156 0.80 9.52 36.45
N PRO A 157 2.08 9.34 36.04
CA PRO A 157 3.18 10.07 36.66
C PRO A 157 2.93 11.57 36.50
N ASP A 158 3.13 12.32 37.58
CA ASP A 158 3.11 13.78 37.52
C ASP A 158 4.22 14.23 36.55
N TYR A 159 3.83 14.96 35.51
CA TYR A 159 4.80 15.70 34.71
C TYR A 159 5.27 16.87 35.57
N GLU A 160 6.54 16.87 35.94
CA GLU A 160 7.21 18.05 36.50
C GLU A 160 7.22 19.14 35.42
N ASP A 161 6.24 20.04 35.47
CA ASP A 161 6.33 21.37 34.86
C ASP A 161 7.34 22.19 35.67
N GLU A 162 8.64 21.95 35.45
CA GLU A 162 9.66 22.96 35.77
C GLU A 162 9.88 23.84 34.54
N ALA A 163 9.17 24.97 34.57
CA ALA A 163 9.55 26.17 33.85
C ALA A 163 10.86 26.72 34.44
N ASP A 164 11.85 26.91 33.57
CA ASP A 164 12.82 28.01 33.64
C ASP A 164 13.15 28.47 32.21
#